data_AF-A0A9P8EZQ8-F1
#
_entry.id   AF-A0A9P8EZQ8-F1
#
_cell.length_a   1.000
_cell.length_b   1.000
_cell.length_c   1.000
_cell.angle_alpha   90.00
_cell.angle_beta   90.00
_cell.angle_gamma   90.00
#
_symmetry.space_group_name_H-M   'P 1'
#
loop_
_entity.id
_entity.type
_entity.pdbx_description
1 polymer ?
#
loop_
_entity_poly.entity_id
_entity_poly.type
_entity_poly.pdbx_seq_one_letter_code
_entity_poly.pdbx_strand_id
1 'polypeptide(L)'
;MSSAHLTRLSKWLLSSPPAEWAVQRVRELLIGALRQGPIPGHVAFVMDGNRRYARTHHIETVEGHHLGFEALARILEVCYKSGVKVVTIYAFSIENFKRSKYEVDALMDMA
;
A
#
# COMPACT_ATOMS: atom_id res chain seq x y z
N MET A 1 -18.16 13.27 25.74
CA MET A 1 -18.60 11.98 25.17
C MET A 1 -19.50 12.20 23.92
N SER A 2 -19.01 12.84 22.86
CA SER A 2 -19.81 13.13 21.63
C SER A 2 -19.05 12.95 20.29
N SER A 3 -17.79 12.47 20.32
CA SER A 3 -16.95 12.38 19.09
C SER A 3 -16.97 10.99 18.41
N ALA A 4 -17.36 9.93 19.13
CA ALA A 4 -17.29 8.55 18.63
C ALA A 4 -18.48 8.11 17.75
N HIS A 5 -19.62 8.82 17.79
CA HIS A 5 -20.81 8.46 17.00
C HIS A 5 -20.83 9.14 15.62
N LEU A 6 -20.41 10.41 15.52
CA LEU A 6 -20.29 11.13 14.25
C LEU A 6 -19.28 10.46 13.30
N THR A 7 -18.25 9.84 13.86
CA THR A 7 -17.21 9.11 13.10
C THR A 7 -17.68 7.75 12.58
N ARG A 8 -18.70 7.12 13.15
CA ARG A 8 -19.23 5.84 12.64
C ARG A 8 -20.16 6.04 11.46
N LEU A 9 -21.02 7.05 11.51
CA LEU A 9 -21.96 7.35 10.43
C LEU A 9 -21.25 7.89 9.18
N SER A 10 -20.24 8.76 9.35
CA SER A 10 -19.42 9.24 8.24
C SER A 10 -18.59 8.12 7.61
N LYS A 11 -17.96 7.27 8.43
CA LYS A 11 -17.24 6.09 7.93
C LYS A 11 -18.17 5.11 7.20
N TRP A 12 -19.38 4.90 7.70
CA TRP A 12 -20.38 4.06 7.06
C TRP A 12 -20.86 4.65 5.72
N LEU A 13 -21.12 5.96 5.65
CA LEU A 13 -21.46 6.65 4.41
C LEU A 13 -20.32 6.60 3.38
N LEU A 14 -19.07 6.77 3.82
CA LEU A 14 -17.88 6.70 2.96
C LEU A 14 -17.55 5.27 2.48
N SER A 15 -18.00 4.25 3.20
CA SER A 15 -17.89 2.83 2.82
C SER A 15 -19.15 2.29 2.13
N SER A 16 -20.07 3.17 1.73
CA SER A 16 -21.21 2.76 0.91
C SER A 16 -20.73 2.43 -0.52
N PRO A 17 -21.33 1.42 -1.19
CA PRO A 17 -20.94 1.07 -2.56
C PRO A 17 -20.95 2.25 -3.55
N PRO A 18 -21.90 3.21 -3.48
CA PRO A 18 -21.85 4.41 -4.33
C PRO A 18 -20.66 5.32 -4.03
N ALA A 19 -20.26 5.47 -2.77
CA ALA A 19 -19.11 6.28 -2.40
C ALA A 19 -17.80 5.63 -2.87
N GLU A 20 -17.64 4.31 -2.68
CA GLU A 20 -16.49 3.57 -3.19
C GLU A 20 -16.40 3.67 -4.71
N TRP A 21 -17.52 3.50 -5.42
CA TRP A 21 -17.60 3.68 -6.87
C TRP A 21 -17.16 5.09 -7.29
N ALA A 22 -17.63 6.12 -6.59
CA ALA A 22 -17.27 7.50 -6.89
C ALA A 22 -15.77 7.76 -6.69
N VAL A 23 -15.19 7.25 -5.59
CA VAL A 23 -13.75 7.35 -5.32
C VAL A 23 -12.94 6.64 -6.40
N GLN A 24 -13.36 5.43 -6.80
CA GLN A 24 -12.67 4.70 -7.88
C GLN A 24 -12.76 5.43 -9.22
N ARG A 25 -13.91 6.02 -9.55
CA ARG A 25 -14.06 6.80 -10.79
C ARG A 25 -13.16 8.03 -10.80
N VAL A 26 -13.08 8.76 -9.68
CA VAL A 26 -12.16 9.90 -9.53
C VAL A 26 -10.71 9.44 -9.68
N ARG A 27 -10.33 8.32 -9.05
CA ARG A 27 -8.99 7.72 -9.17
C ARG A 27 -8.64 7.42 -10.64
N GLU A 28 -9.54 6.80 -11.38
CA GLU A 28 -9.34 6.48 -12.80
C GLU A 28 -9.20 7.73 -13.66
N LEU A 29 -10.03 8.75 -13.43
CA LEU A 29 -9.93 10.04 -14.13
C LEU A 29 -8.59 10.72 -13.87
N LEU A 30 -8.13 10.74 -12.62
CA LEU A 30 -6.84 11.34 -12.25
C LEU A 30 -5.67 10.60 -12.89
N ILE A 31 -5.68 9.26 -12.88
CA ILE A 31 -4.67 8.45 -13.56
C ILE A 31 -4.69 8.72 -15.08
N GLY A 32 -5.89 8.81 -15.68
CA GLY A 32 -6.05 9.17 -17.09
C GLY A 32 -5.50 10.55 -17.43
N ALA A 33 -5.66 11.52 -16.52
CA ALA A 33 -5.11 12.87 -16.67
C ALA A 33 -3.57 12.87 -16.57
N LEU A 34 -2.99 12.11 -15.63
CA LEU A 34 -1.52 11.97 -15.51
C LEU A 34 -0.90 11.48 -16.82
N ARG A 35 -1.55 10.52 -17.50
CA ARG A 35 -1.08 9.97 -18.78
C ARG A 35 -1.02 10.96 -19.94
N GLN A 36 -1.69 12.11 -19.84
CA GLN A 36 -1.62 13.16 -20.86
C GLN A 36 -0.32 13.98 -20.75
N GLY A 37 0.39 13.87 -19.62
CA GLY A 37 1.67 14.52 -19.37
C GLY A 37 2.86 13.57 -19.50
N PRO A 38 4.08 14.05 -19.19
CA PRO A 38 5.26 13.21 -19.15
C PRO A 38 5.17 12.18 -18.02
N ILE A 39 5.36 10.90 -18.37
CA ILE A 39 5.36 9.78 -17.42
C ILE A 39 6.79 9.26 -17.24
N PRO A 40 7.24 9.00 -16.00
CA PRO A 40 8.55 8.41 -15.77
C PRO A 40 8.63 7.01 -16.38
N GLY A 41 9.71 6.73 -17.13
CA GLY A 41 9.96 5.40 -17.69
C GLY A 41 10.29 4.35 -16.62
N HIS A 42 10.86 4.78 -15.50
CA HIS A 42 11.31 3.91 -14.41
C HIS A 42 11.08 4.57 -13.05
N VAL A 43 10.46 3.85 -12.11
CA VAL A 43 10.29 4.28 -10.71
C VAL A 43 10.87 3.22 -9.77
N ALA A 44 11.57 3.65 -8.71
CA ALA A 44 12.09 2.76 -7.68
C ALA A 44 11.43 3.04 -6.31
N PHE A 45 11.08 1.98 -5.59
CA PHE A 45 10.46 2.07 -4.26
C PHE A 45 11.32 1.37 -3.20
N VAL A 46 11.50 2.05 -2.07
CA VAL A 46 12.01 1.45 -0.83
C VAL A 46 10.82 1.26 0.10
N MET A 47 10.40 0.00 0.29
CA MET A 47 9.21 -0.33 1.07
C MET A 47 9.55 -0.47 2.55
N ASP A 48 9.85 0.65 3.20
CA ASP A 48 10.10 0.68 4.63
C ASP A 48 8.84 1.01 5.43
N GLY A 49 8.84 0.65 6.71
CA GLY A 49 7.82 1.06 7.67
C GLY A 49 6.90 -0.06 8.14
N ASN A 50 6.91 -1.25 7.52
CA ASN A 50 6.02 -2.36 7.87
C ASN A 50 6.03 -2.71 9.37
N ARG A 51 7.22 -2.82 9.97
CA ARG A 51 7.37 -3.07 11.42
C ARG A 51 6.83 -1.92 12.29
N ARG A 52 7.03 -0.68 11.86
CA ARG A 52 6.53 0.52 12.58
C ARG A 52 5.01 0.57 12.49
N TYR A 53 4.46 0.33 11.31
CA TYR A 53 3.02 0.23 11.06
C TYR A 53 2.38 -0.83 11.95
N ALA A 54 2.97 -2.03 12.03
CA ALA A 54 2.49 -3.10 12.90
C ALA A 54 2.43 -2.69 14.37
N ARG A 55 3.50 -2.07 14.88
CA ARG A 55 3.56 -1.58 16.26
C ARG A 55 2.52 -0.51 16.55
N THR A 56 2.32 0.45 15.65
CA THR A 56 1.34 1.53 15.83
C THR A 56 -0.11 1.03 15.78
N HIS A 57 -0.37 -0.05 15.05
CA HIS A 57 -1.72 -0.65 14.95
C HIS A 57 -1.93 -1.84 15.88
N HIS A 58 -0.97 -2.16 16.75
CA HIS A 58 -1.02 -3.27 17.69
C HIS A 58 -1.28 -4.63 17.01
N ILE A 59 -0.68 -4.85 15.83
CA ILE A 59 -0.74 -6.11 15.07
C ILE A 59 0.63 -6.78 15.03
N GLU A 60 0.66 -8.05 14.61
CA GLU A 60 1.91 -8.78 14.47
C GLU A 60 2.82 -8.19 13.38
N THR A 61 4.13 -8.37 13.54
CA THR A 61 5.11 -7.86 12.58
C THR A 61 4.96 -8.50 11.20
N VAL A 62 4.66 -9.81 11.15
CA VAL A 62 4.41 -10.55 9.91
C VAL A 62 3.21 -9.95 9.18
N GLU A 63 2.14 -9.64 9.91
CA GLU A 63 0.95 -8.99 9.33
C GLU A 63 1.24 -7.58 8.80
N GLY A 64 2.10 -6.82 9.48
CA GLY A 64 2.59 -5.55 8.94
C GLY A 64 3.32 -5.71 7.61
N HIS A 65 4.05 -6.82 7.40
CA HIS A 65 4.70 -7.11 6.12
C HIS A 65 3.69 -7.53 5.04
N HIS A 66 2.66 -8.33 5.38
CA HIS A 66 1.55 -8.64 4.47
C HIS A 66 0.85 -7.37 3.96
N LEU A 67 0.49 -6.45 4.87
CA LEU A 67 -0.14 -5.19 4.50
C LEU A 67 0.78 -4.31 3.64
N GLY A 68 2.09 -4.40 3.86
CA GLY A 68 3.10 -3.79 3.00
C GLY A 68 3.08 -4.36 1.58
N PHE A 69 2.96 -5.68 1.44
CA PHE A 69 2.82 -6.36 0.15
C PHE A 69 1.53 -5.95 -0.59
N GLU A 70 0.40 -5.87 0.10
CA GLU A 70 -0.84 -5.38 -0.50
C GLU A 70 -0.74 -3.91 -0.96
N ALA A 71 -0.05 -3.08 -0.17
CA ALA A 71 0.19 -1.68 -0.53
C ALA A 71 1.05 -1.58 -1.79
N LEU A 72 2.08 -2.43 -1.91
CA LEU A 72 2.87 -2.54 -3.12
C LEU A 72 2.01 -2.92 -4.32
N ALA A 73 1.15 -3.94 -4.20
CA ALA A 73 0.27 -4.38 -5.30
C ALA A 73 -0.61 -3.22 -5.81
N ARG A 74 -1.17 -2.42 -4.89
CA ARG A 74 -1.96 -1.22 -5.24
C ARG A 74 -1.12 -0.15 -5.95
N ILE A 75 0.12 0.07 -5.51
CA ILE A 75 1.03 1.04 -6.15
C ILE A 75 1.43 0.57 -7.55
N LEU A 76 1.74 -0.72 -7.72
CA LEU A 76 2.07 -1.31 -9.02
C LEU A 76 0.91 -1.19 -10.00
N GLU A 77 -0.33 -1.38 -9.54
CA GLU A 77 -1.53 -1.14 -10.35
C GLU A 77 -1.57 0.31 -10.87
N VAL A 78 -1.29 1.29 -10.01
CA VAL A 78 -1.26 2.71 -10.38
C VAL A 78 -0.12 3.00 -11.37
N CYS A 79 1.08 2.50 -11.11
CA CYS A 79 2.24 2.65 -12.01
C CYS A 79 1.92 2.09 -13.40
N TYR A 80 1.37 0.87 -13.44
CA TYR A 80 0.96 0.20 -14.68
C TYR A 80 -0.09 1.02 -15.42
N LYS A 81 -1.18 1.41 -14.75
CA LYS A 81 -2.26 2.21 -15.36
C LYS A 81 -1.78 3.57 -15.85
N SER A 82 -0.82 4.17 -15.15
CA SER A 82 -0.20 5.46 -15.51
C SER A 82 0.81 5.36 -16.66
N GLY A 83 1.24 4.16 -17.05
CA GLY A 83 2.18 3.93 -18.16
C GLY A 83 3.66 3.89 -17.78
N VAL A 84 3.99 3.71 -16.50
CA VAL A 84 5.36 3.47 -16.04
C VAL A 84 5.83 2.12 -16.59
N LYS A 85 6.99 2.09 -17.26
CA LYS A 85 7.48 0.89 -17.97
C LYS A 85 8.24 -0.07 -17.07
N VAL A 86 8.99 0.47 -16.11
CA VAL A 86 9.86 -0.30 -15.21
C VAL A 86 9.58 0.12 -13.78
N VAL A 87 9.44 -0.85 -12.88
CA VAL A 87 9.39 -0.59 -11.44
C VAL A 87 10.45 -1.45 -10.75
N THR A 88 11.28 -0.82 -9.94
CA THR A 88 12.25 -1.52 -9.07
C THR A 88 11.79 -1.41 -7.63
N ILE A 89 11.86 -2.52 -6.90
CA ILE A 89 11.40 -2.59 -5.53
C ILE A 89 12.53 -3.11 -4.67
N TYR A 90 12.82 -2.40 -3.59
CA TYR A 90 13.71 -2.91 -2.56
C TYR A 90 12.92 -3.75 -1.56
N ALA A 91 12.76 -5.04 -1.87
CA ALA A 91 11.94 -5.96 -1.10
C ALA A 91 12.67 -6.52 0.14
N PHE A 92 13.97 -6.83 0.02
CA PHE A 92 14.75 -7.41 1.11
C PHE A 92 16.24 -7.07 0.97
N SER A 93 16.90 -6.72 2.09
CA SER A 93 18.34 -6.39 2.12
C SER A 93 19.19 -7.47 2.79
N ILE A 94 20.50 -7.49 2.51
CA ILE A 94 21.45 -8.40 3.19
C ILE A 94 21.43 -8.18 4.71
N GLU A 95 21.27 -6.94 5.16
CA GLU A 95 21.15 -6.60 6.57
C GLU A 95 19.87 -7.16 7.21
N ASN A 96 18.84 -7.49 6.42
CA ASN A 96 17.61 -8.07 6.95
C ASN A 96 17.78 -9.51 7.43
N PHE A 97 18.83 -10.21 7.00
CA PHE A 97 19.22 -11.51 7.58
C PHE A 97 19.62 -11.43 9.05
N LYS A 98 19.92 -10.23 9.58
CA LYS A 98 20.22 -10.01 11.01
C LYS A 98 18.96 -9.96 11.90
N ARG A 99 17.76 -10.06 11.32
CA ARG A 99 16.49 -10.10 12.08
C ARG A 99 16.30 -11.48 12.72
N SER A 100 15.24 -11.64 13.51
CA SER A 100 14.95 -12.93 14.13
C SER A 100 14.69 -13.99 13.05
N LYS A 101 15.11 -15.23 13.30
CA LYS A 101 14.89 -16.35 12.36
C LYS A 101 13.41 -16.49 11.97
N TYR A 102 12.51 -16.35 12.95
CA TYR A 102 11.06 -16.35 12.71
C TYR A 102 10.61 -15.28 11.71
N GLU A 103 11.11 -14.04 11.84
CA GLU A 103 10.74 -12.96 10.91
C GLU A 103 11.33 -13.20 9.52
N VAL A 104 12.57 -13.70 9.43
CA VAL A 104 13.22 -14.02 8.15
C VAL A 104 12.49 -15.17 7.45
N ASP A 105 12.18 -16.26 8.15
CA ASP A 105 11.47 -17.41 7.60
C ASP A 105 10.09 -16.97 7.07
N ALA A 106 9.34 -16.18 7.85
CA ALA A 106 8.04 -15.64 7.40
C ALA A 106 8.14 -14.72 6.17
N LEU A 107 9.22 -13.93 6.05
CA LEU A 107 9.45 -13.09 4.86
C LEU A 107 9.82 -13.93 3.63
N MET A 108 10.50 -15.06 3.81
CA MET A 108 10.86 -15.97 2.71
C MET A 108 9.66 -16.81 2.26
N ASP A 109 8.77 -17.21 3.18
CA ASP A 109 7.53 -17.91 2.84
C ASP A 109 6.54 -17.03 2.07
N MET A 110 6.65 -15.70 2.21
CA MET A 110 5.84 -14.71 1.51
C MET A 110 6.36 -14.38 0.10
N ALA A 111 7.62 -14.71 -0.20
CA ALA A 111 8.31 -14.39 -1.45
C ALA A 111 7.98 -15.40 -2.56
#